data_AF-A0A2N7YCH7-F1
#
_entry.id   AF-A0A2N7YCH7-F1
#
_cell.length_a   1.000
_cell.length_b   1.000
_cell.length_c   1.000
_cell.angle_alpha   90.00
_cell.angle_beta   90.00
_cell.angle_gamma   90.00
#
_symmetry.space_group_name_H-M   'P 1'
#
loop_
_entity.id
_entity.type
_entity.pdbx_description
1 polymer ?
#
loop_
_entity_poly.entity_id
_entity_poly.type
_entity_poly.pdbx_seq_one_letter_code
_entity_poly.pdbx_strand_id
1 'polypeptide(L)'
;GYHSVTPAIVVRDAKKALDFYKKAFDAKGVTVIPTPEGKIMHAEFKIGDSVIMLGEESPAWPEHKSAETLGGSPVSLNVYLPDADAAY
;
A
#
# COMPACT_ATOMS: atom_id res chain seq x y z
N GLY A 1 13.66 7.08 -11.45
CA GLY A 1 14.31 5.88 -10.87
C GLY A 1 13.36 4.70 -11.03
N TYR A 2 13.82 3.45 -10.96
CA TYR A 2 13.21 2.33 -11.69
C TYR A 2 11.72 2.02 -11.42
N HIS A 3 10.99 1.72 -12.51
CA HIS A 3 9.76 0.93 -12.54
C HIS A 3 9.67 0.08 -13.82
N SER A 4 9.58 -1.24 -13.67
CA SER A 4 9.10 -2.19 -14.70
C SER A 4 8.11 -3.21 -14.11
N VAL A 5 7.78 -3.03 -12.83
CA VAL A 5 6.94 -3.91 -12.02
C VAL A 5 6.02 -3.04 -11.16
N THR A 6 4.86 -3.59 -10.80
CA THR A 6 3.91 -2.98 -9.88
C THR A 6 3.87 -3.85 -8.62
N PRO A 7 4.45 -3.41 -7.49
CA PRO A 7 4.43 -4.20 -6.28
C PRO A 7 3.01 -4.25 -5.69
N ALA A 8 2.68 -5.41 -5.13
CA ALA A 8 1.49 -5.60 -4.31
C ALA A 8 1.91 -5.80 -2.85
N ILE A 9 1.32 -5.02 -1.94
CA ILE A 9 1.59 -5.09 -0.51
C ILE A 9 0.32 -5.42 0.27
N VAL A 10 0.49 -6.11 1.39
CA VAL A 10 -0.60 -6.44 2.31
C VAL A 10 -0.38 -5.70 3.63
N VAL A 11 -1.43 -5.04 4.11
CA VAL A 11 -1.41 -4.26 5.35
C VAL A 11 -2.56 -4.69 6.26
N ARG A 12 -2.44 -4.43 7.56
CA ARG A 12 -3.48 -4.79 8.53
C ARG A 12 -4.70 -3.88 8.48
N ASP A 13 -4.48 -2.58 8.27
CA ASP A 13 -5.52 -1.56 8.11
C ASP A 13 -5.25 -0.77 6.84
N ALA A 14 -5.98 -1.12 5.78
CA ALA A 14 -5.77 -0.55 4.46
C ALA A 14 -6.27 0.89 4.35
N LYS A 15 -7.31 1.27 5.08
CA LYS A 15 -7.80 2.66 5.09
C LYS A 15 -6.76 3.58 5.71
N LYS A 16 -6.24 3.19 6.88
CA LYS A 16 -5.17 3.92 7.56
C LYS A 16 -3.90 3.99 6.71
N ALA A 17 -3.53 2.90 6.03
CA ALA A 17 -2.37 2.89 5.14
C ALA A 17 -2.55 3.85 3.96
N LEU A 18 -3.71 3.84 3.30
CA LEU A 18 -4.00 4.76 2.20
C LEU A 18 -3.95 6.22 2.64
N ASP A 19 -4.48 6.55 3.81
CA ASP A 19 -4.43 7.92 4.33
C ASP A 19 -3.00 8.36 4.67
N PHE A 20 -2.18 7.44 5.19
CA PHE A 20 -0.75 7.67 5.35
C PHE A 20 -0.07 7.94 4.01
N TYR A 21 -0.29 7.09 2.99
CA TYR A 21 0.35 7.27 1.68
C TYR A 21 -0.08 8.55 0.98
N LYS A 22 -1.35 8.97 1.12
CA LYS A 22 -1.81 10.28 0.65
C LYS A 22 -1.08 11.42 1.33
N LYS A 23 -0.96 11.37 2.66
CA LYS A 23 -0.36 12.44 3.47
C LYS A 23 1.16 12.53 3.28
N ALA A 24 1.85 11.41 3.39
CA ALA A 24 3.31 11.35 3.42
C ALA A 24 3.92 11.44 2.01
N PHE A 25 3.27 10.85 1.00
CA PHE A 25 3.86 10.69 -0.34
C PHE A 25 3.01 11.27 -1.47
N ASP A 26 2.01 12.10 -1.13
CA ASP A 26 1.07 12.68 -2.10
C ASP A 26 0.47 11.61 -3.02
N ALA A 27 0.03 10.48 -2.44
CA ALA A 27 -0.51 9.37 -3.22
C ALA A 27 -1.83 9.76 -3.93
N LYS A 28 -1.93 9.43 -5.23
CA LYS A 28 -3.04 9.83 -6.11
C LYS A 28 -3.72 8.67 -6.82
N GLY A 29 -4.87 8.97 -7.43
CA GLY A 29 -5.57 8.03 -8.32
C GLY A 29 -6.04 6.77 -7.61
N VAL A 30 -6.44 6.90 -6.34
CA VAL A 30 -6.82 5.77 -5.50
C VAL A 30 -8.10 5.13 -6.05
N THR A 31 -8.00 3.88 -6.47
CA THR A 31 -9.15 3.02 -6.79
C THR A 31 -9.27 1.96 -5.70
N VAL A 32 -10.47 1.75 -5.17
CA VAL A 32 -10.72 0.81 -4.07
C VAL A 32 -11.80 -0.17 -4.47
N ILE A 33 -11.54 -1.46 -4.26
CA ILE A 33 -12.52 -2.53 -4.33
C ILE A 33 -12.77 -3.00 -2.89
N PRO A 34 -13.90 -2.61 -2.28
CA PRO A 34 -14.22 -3.01 -0.92
C PRO A 34 -14.76 -4.44 -0.87
N THR A 35 -14.62 -5.10 0.27
CA THR A 35 -15.42 -6.27 0.62
C THR A 35 -16.85 -5.84 0.99
N PRO A 36 -17.83 -6.77 1.05
CA PRO A 36 -19.18 -6.46 1.54
C PRO A 36 -19.20 -5.86 2.95
N GLU A 37 -18.22 -6.18 3.79
CA GLU A 37 -18.05 -5.67 5.15
C GLU A 37 -17.34 -4.31 5.21
N GLY A 38 -16.95 -3.76 4.06
CA GLY A 38 -16.34 -2.43 3.95
C GLY A 38 -14.84 -2.39 4.27
N LYS A 39 -14.16 -3.54 4.34
CA LYS A 39 -12.69 -3.65 4.32
C LYS A 39 -12.18 -3.48 2.90
N ILE A 40 -10.89 -3.19 2.72
CA ILE A 40 -10.32 -3.04 1.38
C ILE A 40 -9.77 -4.39 0.91
N MET A 41 -10.46 -5.02 -0.03
CA MET A 41 -9.97 -6.25 -0.66
C MET A 41 -8.77 -5.96 -1.56
N HIS A 42 -8.89 -4.90 -2.36
CA HIS A 42 -7.85 -4.44 -3.28
C HIS A 42 -7.95 -2.93 -3.42
N ALA A 43 -6.81 -2.28 -3.48
CA ALA A 43 -6.67 -0.89 -3.84
C ALA A 43 -5.47 -0.67 -4.74
N GLU A 44 -5.57 0.32 -5.61
CA GLU A 44 -4.48 0.76 -6.47
C GLU A 44 -4.31 2.25 -6.32
N PHE A 45 -3.08 2.71 -6.19
CA PHE A 45 -2.77 4.14 -6.12
C PHE A 45 -1.39 4.40 -6.70
N LYS A 46 -1.11 5.67 -6.97
CA LYS A 46 0.17 6.13 -7.50
C LYS A 46 0.93 6.93 -6.47
N ILE A 47 2.25 6.71 -6.40
CA ILE A 47 3.21 7.63 -5.80
C ILE A 47 4.14 8.07 -6.93
N GLY A 48 4.18 9.37 -7.23
CA GLY A 48 4.82 9.86 -8.46
C GLY A 48 4.19 9.22 -9.71
N ASP A 49 5.00 8.53 -10.51
CA ASP A 49 4.59 7.81 -11.73
C ASP A 49 4.34 6.31 -11.50
N SER A 50 4.52 5.84 -10.27
CA SER A 50 4.62 4.44 -9.89
C SER A 50 3.31 3.92 -9.32
N VAL A 51 2.77 2.82 -9.86
CA VAL A 51 1.57 2.19 -9.31
C VAL A 51 1.95 1.24 -8.19
N ILE A 52 1.18 1.26 -7.10
CA ILE A 52 1.25 0.32 -5.99
C ILE A 52 -0.13 -0.34 -5.84
N MET A 53 -0.15 -1.66 -5.71
CA MET A 53 -1.33 -2.42 -5.32
C MET A 53 -1.31 -2.68 -3.81
N LEU A 54 -2.47 -2.65 -3.17
CA LEU A 54 -2.61 -2.79 -1.73
C LEU A 54 -3.82 -3.64 -1.38
N GLY A 55 -3.66 -4.62 -0.49
CA GLY A 55 -4.75 -5.39 0.09
C GLY A 55 -4.76 -5.33 1.62
N GLU A 56 -5.93 -5.47 2.22
CA GLU A 56 -6.08 -5.65 3.67
C GLU A 56 -5.98 -7.13 4.03
N GLU A 57 -5.18 -7.46 5.04
CA GLU A 57 -5.09 -8.81 5.58
C GLU A 57 -6.47 -9.31 6.06
N SER A 58 -6.81 -10.55 5.69
CA SER A 58 -8.13 -11.13 5.95
C SER A 58 -8.05 -12.64 6.22
N PRO A 59 -8.86 -13.18 7.16
CA PRO A 59 -8.95 -14.62 7.39
C PRO A 59 -9.40 -15.43 6.17
N ALA A 60 -10.08 -14.78 5.20
CA ALA A 60 -10.48 -15.44 3.97
C ALA A 60 -9.26 -15.91 3.15
N TRP A 61 -8.15 -15.17 3.22
CA TRP A 61 -6.93 -15.38 2.43
C TRP A 61 -5.74 -15.52 3.40
N PRO A 62 -5.66 -16.62 4.16
CA PRO A 62 -4.78 -16.75 5.32
C PRO A 62 -3.28 -16.74 4.98
N GLU A 63 -2.91 -16.96 3.72
CA GLU A 63 -1.54 -16.85 3.23
C GLU A 63 -1.11 -15.38 3.00
N HIS A 64 -2.05 -14.46 2.85
CA HIS A 64 -1.80 -13.05 2.56
C HIS A 64 -1.71 -12.26 3.86
N LYS A 65 -0.54 -12.33 4.50
CA LYS A 65 -0.28 -11.70 5.80
C LYS A 65 0.42 -10.36 5.65
N SER A 66 0.05 -9.40 6.50
CA SER A 66 0.77 -8.14 6.58
C SER A 66 2.14 -8.30 7.22
N ALA A 67 3.05 -7.37 6.93
CA ALA A 67 4.37 -7.33 7.57
C ALA A 67 4.27 -7.28 9.11
N GLU A 68 3.25 -6.61 9.64
CA GLU A 68 3.01 -6.56 11.08
C GLU A 68 2.62 -7.93 11.67
N THR A 69 1.91 -8.77 10.92
CA THR A 69 1.54 -10.12 11.38
C THR A 69 2.72 -11.08 11.25
N LEU A 70 3.56 -10.89 10.23
CA LEU A 70 4.78 -11.67 10.01
C LEU A 70 5.94 -11.27 10.94
N GLY A 71 5.85 -10.13 11.64
CA GLY A 71 6.93 -9.59 12.46
C GLY A 71 8.07 -8.97 11.64
N GLY A 72 7.84 -8.70 10.35
CA GLY A 72 8.82 -8.16 9.41
C GLY A 72 8.32 -8.25 7.97
N SER A 73 8.99 -7.54 7.06
CA SER A 73 8.71 -7.61 5.62
C SER A 73 9.86 -8.30 4.88
N PRO A 74 9.59 -9.32 4.05
CA PRO A 74 10.62 -9.92 3.19
C PRO A 74 10.97 -9.03 1.99
N VAL A 75 10.22 -7.95 1.77
CA VAL A 75 10.41 -6.99 0.67
C VAL A 75 10.69 -5.60 1.21
N SER A 76 11.50 -4.82 0.50
CA SER A 76 11.73 -3.40 0.75
C SER A 76 11.23 -2.59 -0.44
N LEU A 77 10.53 -1.48 -0.16
CA LEU A 77 10.14 -0.50 -1.17
C LEU A 77 11.04 0.72 -1.06
N ASN A 78 11.67 1.11 -2.17
CA ASN A 78 12.45 2.33 -2.25
C ASN A 78 11.60 3.39 -2.94
N VAL A 79 11.23 4.44 -2.19
CA VAL A 79 10.41 5.54 -2.70
C VAL A 79 11.30 6.74 -2.92
N TYR A 80 11.34 7.24 -4.16
CA TYR A 80 12.13 8.41 -4.53
C TYR A 80 11.23 9.64 -4.57
N LEU A 81 11.51 10.61 -3.70
CA LEU A 81 10.78 11.86 -3.60
C LEU A 81 11.70 13.04 -3.92
N PRO A 82 11.18 14.15 -4.45
CA PRO A 82 11.96 15.37 -4.63
C PRO A 82 12.52 15.94 -3.32
N ASP A 83 11.76 15.78 -2.22
CA ASP A 83 12.14 16.19 -0.87
C ASP A 83 11.66 15.10 0.10
N ALA A 84 12.60 14.36 0.69
CA ALA A 84 12.29 13.30 1.64
C ALA A 84 12.08 13.85 3.07
N ASP A 85 12.64 15.02 3.39
CA ASP A 85 12.53 15.64 4.72
C ASP A 85 11.14 16.28 4.90
N ALA A 86 10.52 16.72 3.82
CA ALA A 86 9.12 17.17 3.81
C ALA A 86 8.11 16.03 3.96
N ALA A 87 8.51 14.77 3.79
CA ALA A 87 7.62 13.61 3.78
C ALA A 87 7.37 13.07 5.20
N TYR A 88 6.42 13.64 5.95
CA TYR A 88 5.70 13.00 7.08
C TYR A 88 4.49 13.80 7.58
#